data_AF-A0AAR2JK93-F1
#
_entry.id   AF-A0AAR2JK93-F1
#
_cell.length_a   1.000
_cell.length_b   1.000
_cell.length_c   1.000
_cell.angle_alpha   90.00
_cell.angle_beta   90.00
_cell.angle_gamma   90.00
#
_symmetry.space_group_name_H-M   'P 1'
#
loop_
_entity.id
_entity.type
_entity.pdbx_description
1 polymer ?
#
loop_
_entity_poly.entity_id
_entity_poly.type
_entity_poly.pdbx_seq_one_letter_code
_entity_poly.pdbx_strand_id
1 'polypeptide(L)'
;MSGIALSRLSQERKAWRKDHPFGFVAVPTKNPDGTMNLMNWECAIPGKKGTLWEGGLYKLRMLFKDDYPSSPPKCKSQSQNTNRGAAVTLF
;
A
#
# COMPACT_ATOMS: atom_id res chain seq x y z
N MET A 1 20.89 11.05 -9.20
CA MET A 1 19.73 11.87 -9.66
C MET A 1 18.45 11.18 -9.21
N SER A 2 17.88 11.57 -8.06
CA SER A 2 16.66 10.97 -7.48
C SER A 2 15.54 12.00 -7.21
N GLY A 3 15.72 13.26 -7.65
CA GLY A 3 14.82 14.36 -7.31
C GLY A 3 13.44 14.31 -7.99
N ILE A 4 13.35 13.76 -9.20
CA ILE A 4 12.09 13.71 -9.97
C ILE A 4 11.11 12.74 -9.31
N ALA A 5 11.57 11.53 -8.94
CA ALA A 5 10.76 10.53 -8.25
C ALA A 5 10.18 11.08 -6.94
N LEU A 6 11.04 11.66 -6.08
CA LEU A 6 10.60 12.22 -4.79
C LEU A 6 9.64 13.40 -4.96
N SER A 7 9.88 14.27 -5.95
CA SER A 7 8.97 15.39 -6.27
C SER A 7 7.59 14.87 -6.68
N ARG A 8 7.54 13.87 -7.57
CA ARG A 8 6.30 13.25 -8.02
C ARG A 8 5.56 12.56 -6.87
N LEU A 9 6.26 11.79 -6.04
CA LEU A 9 5.67 11.09 -4.88
C LEU A 9 5.12 12.06 -3.83
N SER A 10 5.77 13.21 -3.67
CA SER A 10 5.27 14.29 -2.81
C SER A 10 3.94 14.86 -3.33
N GLN A 11 3.81 15.04 -4.65
CA GLN A 11 2.57 15.47 -5.28
C GLN A 11 1.46 14.43 -5.13
N GLU A 12 1.77 13.15 -5.32
CA GLU A 12 0.80 12.06 -5.15
C GLU A 12 0.29 11.95 -3.72
N ARG A 13 1.18 12.07 -2.73
CA ARG A 13 0.78 12.12 -1.31
C ARG A 13 -0.14 13.31 -1.04
N LYS A 14 0.15 14.47 -1.62
CA LYS A 14 -0.69 15.67 -1.47
C LYS A 14 -2.07 15.46 -2.11
N ALA A 15 -2.12 14.88 -3.31
CA ALA A 15 -3.37 14.56 -3.99
C ALA A 15 -4.20 13.53 -3.21
N TRP A 16 -3.57 12.44 -2.76
CA TRP A 16 -4.22 11.40 -1.95
C TRP A 16 -4.80 11.95 -0.64
N ARG A 17 -4.07 12.84 0.04
CA ARG A 17 -4.58 13.50 1.26
C ARG A 17 -5.75 14.44 0.99
N LYS A 18 -5.82 15.01 -0.22
CA LYS A 18 -6.94 15.87 -0.63
C LYS A 18 -8.18 15.05 -0.91
N ASP A 19 -8.02 13.94 -1.63
CA ASP A 19 -9.11 13.08 -2.04
C ASP A 19 -8.61 11.64 -2.25
N HIS A 20 -9.25 10.69 -1.59
CA HIS A 20 -9.05 9.27 -1.81
C HIS A 20 -10.33 8.49 -1.46
N PRO A 21 -10.58 7.34 -2.12
CA PRO A 21 -11.77 6.55 -1.85
C PRO A 21 -11.86 6.10 -0.40
N PHE A 22 -13.06 6.13 0.17
CA PHE A 22 -13.29 5.75 1.56
C PHE A 22 -12.80 4.32 1.87
N GLY A 23 -12.08 4.18 2.98
CA GLY A 23 -11.54 2.90 3.45
C GLY A 23 -10.24 2.46 2.77
N PHE A 24 -9.79 3.13 1.71
CA PHE A 24 -8.46 2.90 1.14
C PHE A 24 -7.40 3.63 1.96
N VAL A 25 -6.27 2.97 2.18
CA VAL A 25 -5.11 3.53 2.87
C VAL A 25 -3.91 3.49 1.94
N ALA A 26 -3.15 4.58 1.89
CA ALA A 26 -1.84 4.63 1.22
C ALA A 26 -0.97 5.67 1.95
N VAL A 27 0.06 5.20 2.67
CA VAL A 27 0.93 6.05 3.48
C VAL A 27 2.40 5.69 3.29
N PRO A 28 3.31 6.66 3.14
CA PRO A 28 4.74 6.40 3.17
C PRO A 28 5.16 5.76 4.50
N THR A 29 6.09 4.81 4.42
CA THR A 29 6.68 4.17 5.60
C THR A 29 7.56 5.15 6.37
N LYS A 30 7.69 4.92 7.68
CA LYS A 30 8.64 5.63 8.52
C LYS A 30 9.94 4.83 8.59
N ASN A 31 11.06 5.52 8.38
CA ASN A 31 12.38 4.97 8.66
C ASN A 31 12.61 4.90 10.18
N PRO A 32 13.56 4.06 10.65
CA PRO A 32 13.91 3.97 12.06
C PRO A 32 14.40 5.30 12.68
N ASP A 33 14.95 6.18 11.86
CA ASP A 33 15.41 7.53 12.23
C ASP A 33 14.25 8.54 12.39
N GLY A 34 13.00 8.12 12.21
CA GLY A 34 11.81 8.97 12.28
C GLY A 34 11.52 9.76 11.01
N THR A 35 12.40 9.72 10.01
CA THR A 35 12.14 10.31 8.69
C THR A 35 11.11 9.47 7.92
N MET A 36 10.48 10.06 6.92
CA MET A 36 9.59 9.32 6.04
C MET A 36 10.31 8.83 4.79
N ASN A 37 10.10 7.57 4.44
CA ASN A 37 10.55 7.00 3.19
C ASN A 37 9.45 7.09 2.13
N LEU A 38 9.54 8.13 1.29
CA LEU A 38 8.61 8.30 0.16
C LEU A 38 8.72 7.20 -0.88
N MET A 39 9.79 6.40 -0.91
CA MET A 39 9.96 5.33 -1.89
C MET A 39 9.28 4.01 -1.49
N ASN A 40 8.74 3.91 -0.28
CA ASN A 40 8.08 2.69 0.19
C ASN A 40 6.81 3.04 0.94
N TRP A 41 5.67 2.58 0.44
CA TRP A 41 4.35 2.90 0.97
C TRP A 41 3.67 1.65 1.50
N GLU A 42 2.98 1.80 2.62
CA GLU A 42 2.04 0.84 3.15
C GLU A 42 0.64 1.22 2.68
N CYS A 43 0.01 0.30 1.96
CA CYS A 43 -1.33 0.48 1.43
C CYS A 43 -2.27 -0.60 1.99
N ALA A 44 -3.54 -0.25 2.10
CA ALA A 44 -4.60 -1.19 2.45
C ALA A 44 -5.80 -0.97 1.52
N ILE A 45 -6.28 -2.05 0.92
CA ILE A 45 -7.40 -2.05 0.00
C ILE A 45 -8.59 -2.73 0.71
N PRO A 46 -9.72 -2.04 0.89
CA PRO A 46 -10.92 -2.66 1.44
C PRO A 46 -11.56 -3.58 0.40
N GLY A 47 -12.10 -4.70 0.85
CA GLY A 47 -12.87 -5.61 0.00
C GLY A 47 -14.19 -5.00 -0.46
N LYS A 48 -14.52 -5.22 -1.73
CA LYS A 48 -15.75 -4.70 -2.33
C LYS A 48 -16.98 -5.43 -1.79
N LYS A 49 -18.04 -4.68 -1.47
CA LYS A 49 -19.35 -5.23 -1.07
C LYS A 49 -19.94 -6.13 -2.16
N GLY A 50 -20.61 -7.20 -1.76
CA GLY A 50 -21.20 -8.20 -2.66
C GLY A 50 -20.18 -9.14 -3.30
N THR A 51 -18.96 -9.23 -2.74
CA THR A 51 -17.92 -10.18 -3.21
C THR A 51 -17.41 -11.01 -2.04
N LEU A 52 -16.74 -12.13 -2.33
CA LEU A 52 -16.08 -12.97 -1.31
C LEU A 52 -15.01 -12.23 -0.49
N TRP A 53 -14.59 -11.05 -0.96
CA TRP A 53 -13.59 -10.21 -0.30
C TRP A 53 -14.23 -9.21 0.67
N GLU A 54 -15.57 -9.08 0.69
CA GLU A 54 -16.29 -8.16 1.56
C GLU A 54 -15.90 -8.33 3.03
N GLY A 55 -15.70 -7.20 3.72
CA GLY A 55 -15.23 -7.18 5.11
C GLY A 55 -13.72 -7.42 5.28
N GLY A 56 -13.01 -7.79 4.21
CA GLY A 56 -11.55 -7.90 4.21
C GLY A 56 -10.84 -6.55 4.08
N LEU A 57 -9.63 -6.45 4.67
CA LEU A 57 -8.70 -5.34 4.46
C LEU A 57 -7.33 -5.89 4.03
N TYR A 58 -7.03 -5.74 2.74
CA TYR A 58 -5.87 -6.35 2.11
C TYR A 58 -4.68 -5.39 2.14
N LYS A 59 -3.68 -5.71 2.96
CA LYS A 59 -2.47 -4.89 3.10
C LYS A 59 -1.45 -5.26 2.04
N LEU A 60 -0.78 -4.25 1.49
CA LEU A 60 0.29 -4.41 0.53
C LEU A 60 1.36 -3.32 0.72
N ARG A 61 2.58 -3.61 0.26
CA ARG A 61 3.65 -2.62 0.13
C ARG A 61 3.83 -2.23 -1.31
N MET A 62 3.87 -0.93 -1.55
CA MET A 62 4.16 -0.34 -2.85
C MET A 62 5.58 0.22 -2.82
N LEU A 63 6.43 -0.32 -3.68
CA LEU A 63 7.86 -0.02 -3.74
C LEU A 63 8.16 0.78 -5.01
N PHE A 64 8.65 2.00 -4.83
CA PHE A 64 9.08 2.89 -5.90
C PHE A 64 10.59 2.76 -6.11
N LYS A 65 11.02 3.04 -7.34
CA LYS A 65 12.42 3.11 -7.74
C LYS A 65 12.77 4.56 -8.07
N ASP A 66 14.06 4.86 -8.19
CA ASP A 66 14.56 6.20 -8.53
C ASP A 66 14.15 6.67 -9.95
N ASP A 67 13.83 5.73 -10.84
CA ASP A 67 13.33 6.00 -12.19
C ASP A 67 11.81 6.20 -12.26
N TYR A 68 11.12 6.28 -11.12
CA TYR A 68 9.72 6.71 -11.08
C TYR A 68 9.59 8.17 -11.57
N PRO A 69 8.59 8.52 -12.41
CA PRO A 69 7.44 7.72 -12.86
C PRO A 69 7.64 6.96 -14.17
N SER A 70 8.84 6.92 -14.74
CA SER A 70 9.12 6.18 -15.97
C SER A 70 8.98 4.67 -15.78
N SER A 71 9.32 4.14 -14.59
CA SER A 71 9.02 2.77 -14.22
C SER A 71 7.82 2.68 -13.26
N PRO A 72 6.99 1.63 -13.36
CA PRO A 72 5.87 1.44 -12.45
C PRO A 72 6.34 0.97 -11.06
N PRO A 73 5.60 1.29 -9.98
CA PRO A 73 5.89 0.77 -8.66
C PRO A 73 5.63 -0.74 -8.59
N LYS A 74 6.43 -1.44 -7.78
CA LYS A 74 6.21 -2.86 -7.48
C LYS A 74 5.29 -3.00 -6.27
N CYS A 75 4.13 -3.63 -6.46
CA CYS A 75 3.22 -3.97 -5.38
C CYS A 75 3.51 -5.39 -4.86
N LYS A 76 3.74 -5.53 -3.55
CA LYS A 76 3.89 -6.82 -2.87
C LYS A 76 2.78 -6.95 -1.84
N SER A 77 1.95 -7.99 -1.95
CA SER A 77 0.98 -8.29 -0.89
C SER A 77 1.74 -8.61 0.41
N GLN A 78 1.32 -8.00 1.51
CA GLN A 78 1.75 -8.49 2.81
C GLN A 78 0.90 -9.73 3.07
N SER A 79 1.50 -10.91 2.93
CA SER A 79 0.85 -12.14 3.37
C SER A 79 0.57 -12.00 4.86
N GLN A 80 -0.70 -11.79 5.20
CA GLN A 80 -1.15 -11.91 6.57
C GLN A 80 -1.04 -13.38 6.91
N ASN A 81 -0.12 -13.74 7.81
CA ASN A 81 -0.13 -15.02 8.48
C ASN A 81 -1.46 -15.13 9.23
N THR A 82 -2.47 -15.59 8.52
CA THR A 82 -3.80 -15.79 9.05
C THR A 82 -3.70 -17.04 9.90
N ASN A 83 -3.34 -16.87 11.17
CA ASN A 83 -3.75 -17.76 12.24
C ASN A 83 -5.29 -17.70 12.37
N ARG A 84 -6.01 -18.04 11.30
CA ARG A 84 -7.33 -18.66 11.45
C ARG A 84 -7.01 -20.14 11.60
N GLY A 85 -6.90 -20.57 12.85
CA GLY A 85 -7.33 -21.91 13.24
C GLY A 85 -8.83 -22.08 13.00
N ALA A 86 -9.29 -21.82 11.78
CA ALA A 86 -10.50 -22.40 11.27
C ALA A 86 -10.09 -23.80 10.84
N ALA A 87 -10.30 -24.73 11.76
CA ALA A 87 -10.44 -26.12 11.42
C ALA A 87 -11.42 -26.21 10.24
N VAL A 88 -10.88 -26.47 9.05
CA VAL A 88 -11.62 -27.11 7.97
C VAL A 88 -10.89 -28.41 7.73
N THR A 89 -11.04 -29.31 8.70
CA THR A 89 -11.33 -30.70 8.34
C THR A 89 -12.59 -30.65 7.50
N LEU A 90 -12.48 -30.93 6.20
CA LEU A 90 -13.48 -31.67 5.42
C LEU A 90 -12.97 -31.82 3.98
N PHE A 91 -12.71 -33.09 3.66
CA PHE A 91 -12.22 -33.74 2.44
C PHE A 91 -10.72 -33.61 2.12
#